data_AF-A0A5C9EVW7-F1
#
_entry.id   AF-A0A5C9EVW7-F1
#
_cell.length_a   1.000
_cell.length_b   1.000
_cell.length_c   1.000
_cell.angle_alpha   90.00
_cell.angle_beta   90.00
_cell.angle_gamma   90.00
#
_symmetry.space_group_name_H-M   'P 1'
#
loop_
_entity.id
_entity.type
_entity.pdbx_description
1 polymer ?
#
loop_
_entity_poly.entity_id
_entity_poly.type
_entity_poly.pdbx_seq_one_letter_code
_entity_poly.pdbx_strand_id
1 'polypeptide(L)'
;MNIFNTLNRMKKKEQYVLLYCLLDRIPIIVVGECPETVDEFIMDLLNLINFRKELVYFTDFTMKEELDNIFQNECYDFNSMRVQIRCPSNIGTKLIEQFDSFLAMIIGIQIPKRNHLHLIEKMVKEKEKCFLEIILNENHIKTKFIGIDEKEINLDLEEMIFRKITENAENSINKMKRVVHEQITKNEVNNGLLDSLLDFEIEKKEIKKNIFLKELQDFYSGAKRAFFILSKLNLLNNMQIDSKIGSKTLLETINYKDVPIERILSFILNEWGEDFSNIIENTKLAFIGDKIQSFWG
;
A
#
# COMPACT_ATOMS: atom_id res chain seq x y z
N MET A 1 -8.67 15.23 -5.67
CA MET A 1 -9.77 14.37 -6.14
C MET A 1 -10.09 13.42 -4.99
N ASN A 2 -11.24 12.74 -4.95
CA ASN A 2 -11.40 11.69 -3.94
C ASN A 2 -10.82 10.40 -4.54
N ILE A 3 -9.70 9.93 -4.00
CA ILE A 3 -9.04 8.71 -4.48
C ILE A 3 -9.99 7.51 -4.57
N PHE A 4 -10.96 7.36 -3.67
CA PHE A 4 -11.95 6.28 -3.75
C PHE A 4 -12.90 6.43 -4.93
N ASN A 5 -13.24 7.65 -5.37
CA ASN A 5 -14.00 7.83 -6.60
C ASN A 5 -13.19 7.33 -7.80
N THR A 6 -11.89 7.59 -7.80
CA THR A 6 -10.95 7.13 -8.82
C THR A 6 -10.80 5.61 -8.80
N LEU A 7 -10.57 5.04 -7.61
CA LEU A 7 -10.45 3.59 -7.41
C LEU A 7 -11.74 2.87 -7.80
N ASN A 8 -12.92 3.43 -7.51
CA ASN A 8 -14.21 2.83 -7.90
C ASN A 8 -14.40 2.73 -9.42
N ARG A 9 -13.62 3.47 -10.23
CA ARG A 9 -13.61 3.35 -11.70
C ARG A 9 -12.74 2.20 -12.19
N MET A 10 -11.86 1.66 -11.34
CA MET A 10 -11.04 0.47 -11.62
C MET A 10 -11.81 -0.80 -11.24
N LYS A 11 -11.49 -1.91 -11.89
CA LYS A 11 -11.99 -3.22 -11.45
C LYS A 11 -11.42 -3.58 -10.08
N LYS A 12 -12.15 -4.35 -9.28
CA LYS A 12 -11.71 -4.77 -7.93
C LYS A 12 -10.28 -5.31 -7.89
N LYS A 13 -9.96 -6.25 -8.78
CA LYS A 13 -8.62 -6.85 -8.85
C LYS A 13 -7.53 -5.81 -9.17
N GLU A 14 -7.81 -4.83 -10.02
CA GLU A 14 -6.88 -3.75 -10.36
C GLU A 14 -6.61 -2.85 -9.14
N GLN A 15 -7.62 -2.60 -8.30
CA GLN A 15 -7.46 -1.89 -7.03
C GLN A 15 -6.54 -2.66 -6.08
N TYR A 16 -6.68 -3.98 -6.02
CA TYR A 16 -5.86 -4.84 -5.16
C TYR A 16 -4.41 -4.84 -5.62
N VAL A 17 -4.17 -4.99 -6.93
CA VAL A 17 -2.82 -4.93 -7.51
C VAL A 17 -2.18 -3.55 -7.29
N LEU A 18 -2.94 -2.46 -7.43
CA LEU A 18 -2.43 -1.12 -7.13
C LEU A 18 -1.96 -1.00 -5.68
N LEU A 19 -2.79 -1.45 -4.73
CA LEU A 19 -2.42 -1.42 -3.32
C LEU A 19 -1.22 -2.33 -3.03
N TYR A 20 -1.17 -3.51 -3.65
CA TYR A 20 -0.02 -4.41 -3.56
C TYR A 20 1.26 -3.72 -4.04
N CYS A 21 1.23 -3.06 -5.20
CA CYS A 21 2.39 -2.33 -5.74
C CYS A 21 2.83 -1.19 -4.81
N LEU A 22 1.87 -0.45 -4.25
CA LEU A 22 2.15 0.60 -3.26
C LEU A 22 2.81 -0.01 -2.02
N LEU A 23 2.27 -1.09 -1.47
CA LEU A 23 2.83 -1.74 -0.28
C LEU A 23 4.20 -2.35 -0.53
N ASP A 24 4.43 -2.96 -1.68
CA ASP A 24 5.66 -3.69 -1.95
C ASP A 24 6.73 -2.83 -2.69
N ARG A 25 6.55 -1.50 -2.68
CA ARG A 25 7.47 -0.52 -3.31
C ARG A 25 7.74 -0.81 -4.80
N ILE A 26 6.79 -1.45 -5.48
CA ILE A 26 6.89 -1.75 -6.90
C ILE A 26 6.71 -0.44 -7.69
N PRO A 27 7.52 -0.18 -8.73
CA PRO A 27 7.40 1.04 -9.52
C PRO A 27 6.01 1.19 -10.12
N ILE A 28 5.45 2.40 -10.05
CA ILE A 28 4.15 2.75 -10.65
C ILE A 28 4.37 3.86 -11.68
N ILE A 29 4.04 3.58 -12.93
CA ILE A 29 4.11 4.55 -14.02
C ILE A 29 2.71 5.05 -14.32
N VAL A 30 2.45 6.33 -14.04
CA VAL A 30 1.16 6.99 -14.30
C VAL A 30 1.30 7.84 -15.55
N VAL A 31 0.52 7.51 -16.57
CA VAL A 31 0.53 8.18 -17.87
C VAL A 31 -0.79 8.87 -18.12
N GLY A 32 -0.77 10.10 -18.61
CA GLY A 32 -1.98 10.80 -19.02
C GLY A 32 -1.72 11.99 -19.95
N GLU A 33 -2.79 12.51 -20.55
CA GLU A 33 -2.72 13.66 -21.45
C GLU A 33 -2.63 14.99 -20.67
N CYS A 34 -3.29 15.05 -19.51
CA CYS A 34 -3.35 16.23 -18.62
C CYS A 34 -2.38 16.08 -17.44
N PRO A 35 -1.30 16.88 -17.37
CA PRO A 35 -0.32 16.86 -16.27
C PRO A 35 -0.95 16.99 -14.89
N GLU A 36 -1.90 17.92 -14.74
CA GLU A 36 -2.54 18.23 -13.46
C GLU A 36 -3.31 17.01 -12.93
N THR A 37 -4.00 16.29 -13.81
CA THR A 37 -4.73 15.06 -13.44
C THR A 37 -3.78 13.94 -13.04
N VAL A 38 -2.66 13.80 -13.76
CA VAL A 38 -1.62 12.81 -13.44
C VAL A 38 -1.01 13.11 -12.08
N ASP A 39 -0.57 14.35 -11.85
CA ASP A 39 0.08 14.76 -10.62
C ASP A 39 -0.87 14.70 -9.42
N GLU A 40 -2.13 15.12 -9.57
CA GLU A 40 -3.17 14.99 -8.55
C GLU A 40 -3.40 13.51 -8.18
N PHE A 41 -3.46 12.62 -9.17
CA PHE A 41 -3.60 11.19 -8.91
C PHE A 41 -2.39 10.61 -8.19
N ILE A 42 -1.16 11.01 -8.56
CA ILE A 42 0.06 10.59 -7.87
C ILE A 42 0.05 11.05 -6.40
N MET A 43 -0.33 12.30 -6.15
CA MET A 43 -0.47 12.81 -4.78
C MET A 43 -1.50 12.03 -3.99
N ASP A 44 -2.64 11.70 -4.60
CA ASP A 44 -3.67 10.86 -3.99
C ASP A 44 -3.13 9.46 -3.63
N LEU A 45 -2.30 8.84 -4.48
CA LEU A 45 -1.64 7.56 -4.18
C LEU A 45 -0.66 7.66 -3.03
N LEU A 46 0.17 8.70 -2.98
CA LEU A 46 1.15 8.90 -1.88
C LEU A 46 0.46 9.11 -0.54
N ASN A 47 -0.67 9.81 -0.53
CA ASN A 47 -1.49 10.01 0.66
C ASN A 47 -2.00 8.68 1.25
N LEU A 48 -2.09 7.60 0.45
CA LEU A 48 -2.45 6.27 0.94
C LEU A 48 -1.33 5.60 1.73
N ILE A 49 -0.07 5.93 1.47
CA ILE A 49 1.12 5.31 2.07
C ILE A 49 1.90 6.31 2.93
N ASN A 50 1.17 7.07 3.75
CA ASN A 50 1.70 8.14 4.61
C ASN A 50 2.64 7.69 5.74
N PHE A 51 2.83 6.37 5.92
CA PHE A 51 3.84 5.81 6.82
C PHE A 51 5.26 5.81 6.23
N ARG A 52 5.40 6.19 4.96
CA ARG A 52 6.68 6.40 4.28
C ARG A 52 7.03 7.88 4.17
N LYS A 53 8.33 8.15 4.07
CA LYS A 53 8.86 9.48 3.80
C LYS A 53 8.76 9.76 2.29
N GLU A 54 8.06 10.83 1.93
CA GLU A 54 8.02 11.29 0.55
C GLU A 54 9.34 11.99 0.16
N LEU A 55 9.85 11.70 -1.03
CA LEU A 55 10.85 12.51 -1.74
C LEU A 55 10.39 12.82 -3.16
N VAL A 56 10.71 14.01 -3.63
CA VAL A 56 10.29 14.54 -4.93
C VAL A 56 11.51 14.69 -5.84
N TYR A 57 11.52 13.93 -6.94
CA TYR A 57 12.55 14.11 -7.97
C TYR A 57 12.51 15.54 -8.52
N PHE A 58 13.70 16.12 -8.70
CA PHE A 58 13.94 17.49 -9.17
C PHE A 58 13.69 18.61 -8.16
N THR A 59 13.23 18.26 -6.95
CA THR A 59 13.14 19.19 -5.82
C THR A 59 14.07 18.77 -4.70
N ASP A 60 13.99 17.50 -4.27
CA ASP A 60 14.78 16.99 -3.14
C ASP A 60 16.10 16.34 -3.60
N PHE A 61 16.12 15.81 -4.82
CA PHE A 61 17.30 15.22 -5.43
C PHE A 61 17.22 15.30 -6.95
N THR A 62 18.37 15.29 -7.62
CA THR A 62 18.49 15.30 -9.09
C THR A 62 19.43 14.23 -9.62
N MET A 63 20.34 13.72 -8.78
CA MET A 63 21.40 12.80 -9.20
C MET A 63 21.17 11.39 -8.63
N LYS A 64 21.73 10.38 -9.30
CA LYS A 64 21.59 8.98 -8.90
C LYS A 64 22.34 8.71 -7.58
N GLU A 65 23.49 9.33 -7.40
CA GLU A 65 24.33 9.19 -6.22
C GLU A 65 23.63 9.69 -4.95
N GLU A 66 22.83 10.75 -5.06
CA GLU A 66 22.00 11.26 -3.95
C GLU A 66 20.97 10.21 -3.52
N LEU A 67 20.34 9.57 -4.50
CA LEU A 67 19.35 8.52 -4.27
C LEU A 67 19.99 7.25 -3.68
N ASP A 68 21.13 6.83 -4.20
CA ASP A 68 21.87 5.68 -3.69
C ASP A 68 22.27 5.88 -2.22
N ASN A 69 22.70 7.09 -1.84
CA ASN A 69 23.00 7.44 -0.45
C ASN A 69 21.75 7.34 0.45
N ILE A 70 20.58 7.75 -0.05
CA ILE A 70 19.31 7.64 0.68
C ILE A 70 18.98 6.18 0.96
N PHE A 71 19.06 5.31 -0.06
CA PHE A 71 18.78 3.88 0.12
C PHE A 71 19.83 3.17 0.99
N GLN A 72 21.10 3.54 0.91
CA GLN A 72 22.12 3.03 1.83
C GLN A 72 21.78 3.36 3.29
N ASN A 73 21.30 4.57 3.56
CA ASN A 73 20.86 4.95 4.92
C ASN A 73 19.67 4.11 5.40
N GLU A 74 18.74 3.73 4.51
CA GLU A 74 17.66 2.80 4.86
C GLU A 74 18.20 1.43 5.30
N CYS A 75 19.25 0.93 4.63
CA CYS A 75 19.88 -0.34 4.99
C CYS A 75 20.60 -0.28 6.35
N TYR A 76 21.16 0.87 6.73
CA TYR A 76 21.87 1.02 8.02
C TYR A 76 20.95 1.25 9.21
N ASP A 77 19.82 1.94 9.02
CA ASP A 77 18.88 2.22 10.10
C ASP A 77 17.48 1.69 9.77
N PHE A 78 17.14 0.55 10.35
CA PHE A 78 15.81 -0.06 10.26
C PHE A 78 14.71 0.72 10.98
N ASN A 79 15.06 1.69 11.83
CA ASN A 79 14.08 2.56 12.48
C ASN A 79 13.66 3.73 11.58
N SER A 80 14.48 4.10 10.60
CA SER A 80 14.18 5.17 9.65
C SER A 80 12.92 4.87 8.83
N MET A 81 12.16 5.91 8.50
CA MET A 81 11.04 5.78 7.57
C MET A 81 11.58 5.47 6.18
N ARG A 82 11.05 4.40 5.57
CA ARG A 82 11.34 4.08 4.17
C ARG A 82 10.80 5.16 3.26
N VAL A 83 11.51 5.38 2.16
CA VAL A 83 11.26 6.44 1.21
C VAL A 83 10.33 5.93 0.11
N GLN A 84 9.37 6.77 -0.23
CA GLN A 84 8.63 6.68 -1.48
C GLN A 84 8.95 7.91 -2.32
N ILE A 85 9.35 7.68 -3.56
CA ILE A 85 9.72 8.74 -4.48
C ILE A 85 8.54 9.06 -5.36
N ARG A 86 8.28 10.35 -5.56
CA ARG A 86 7.39 10.81 -6.62
C ARG A 86 8.17 11.57 -7.68
N CYS A 87 7.76 11.37 -8.92
CA CYS A 87 8.25 12.14 -10.05
C CYS A 87 7.08 12.83 -10.75
N PRO A 88 7.05 14.17 -10.75
CA PRO A 88 6.03 14.94 -11.45
C PRO A 88 5.98 14.64 -12.95
N SER A 89 4.77 14.77 -13.51
CA SER A 89 4.42 14.38 -14.88
C SER A 89 5.20 15.09 -15.98
N ASN A 90 5.66 16.31 -15.72
CA ASN A 90 6.41 17.16 -16.64
C ASN A 90 7.89 16.76 -16.79
N ILE A 91 8.42 15.93 -15.90
CA ILE A 91 9.85 15.54 -15.87
C ILE A 91 10.08 14.02 -15.84
N GLY A 92 9.02 13.21 -15.84
CA GLY A 92 9.13 11.74 -15.77
C GLY A 92 9.96 11.11 -16.89
N THR A 93 9.90 11.64 -18.11
CA THR A 93 10.72 11.15 -19.22
C THR A 93 12.21 11.32 -18.94
N LYS A 94 12.61 12.45 -18.37
CA LYS A 94 14.00 12.73 -17.98
C LYS A 94 14.48 11.77 -16.88
N LEU A 95 13.64 11.47 -15.90
CA LEU A 95 13.96 10.49 -14.88
C LEU A 95 14.20 9.11 -15.50
N ILE A 96 13.31 8.67 -16.40
CA ILE A 96 13.44 7.37 -17.06
C ILE A 96 14.72 7.29 -17.88
N GLU A 97 15.17 8.38 -18.51
CA GLU A 97 16.43 8.40 -19.24
C GLU A 97 17.64 8.28 -18.30
N GLN A 98 17.61 8.96 -17.15
CA GLN A 98 18.75 9.10 -16.25
C GLN A 98 18.98 7.92 -15.29
N PHE A 99 17.92 7.28 -14.81
CA PHE A 99 18.02 6.26 -13.76
C PHE A 99 17.92 4.84 -14.35
N ASP A 100 18.61 3.88 -13.73
CA ASP A 100 18.63 2.47 -14.18
C ASP A 100 17.64 1.58 -13.41
N SER A 101 17.06 2.10 -12.33
CA SER A 101 16.04 1.42 -11.52
C SER A 101 15.05 2.45 -10.99
N PHE A 102 13.81 2.01 -10.80
CA PHE A 102 12.69 2.83 -10.35
C PHE A 102 12.07 2.32 -9.04
N LEU A 103 12.84 1.57 -8.24
CA LEU A 103 12.41 1.05 -6.95
C LEU A 103 11.74 2.15 -6.10
N ALA A 104 10.56 1.85 -5.56
CA ALA A 104 9.76 2.77 -4.75
C ALA A 104 9.41 4.10 -5.43
N MET A 105 9.38 4.16 -6.76
CA MET A 105 9.00 5.36 -7.50
C MET A 105 7.57 5.30 -8.02
N ILE A 106 6.86 6.42 -7.87
CA ILE A 106 5.63 6.72 -8.62
C ILE A 106 5.97 7.82 -9.63
N ILE A 107 5.98 7.46 -10.92
CA ILE A 107 6.46 8.31 -12.00
C ILE A 107 5.29 8.78 -12.84
N GLY A 108 5.04 10.08 -12.84
CA GLY A 108 4.11 10.73 -13.75
C GLY A 108 4.74 10.96 -15.10
N ILE A 109 3.98 10.76 -16.17
CA ILE A 109 4.41 11.06 -17.54
C ILE A 109 3.26 11.70 -18.30
N GLN A 110 3.48 12.93 -18.75
CA GLN A 110 2.60 13.53 -19.73
C GLN A 110 2.86 12.92 -21.11
N ILE A 111 1.83 12.33 -21.71
CA ILE A 111 1.88 11.85 -23.09
C ILE A 111 0.84 12.60 -23.93
N PRO A 112 1.26 13.44 -24.88
CA PRO A 112 0.33 14.18 -25.74
C PRO A 112 -0.32 13.31 -26.82
N LYS A 113 0.25 12.14 -27.15
CA LYS A 113 -0.30 11.20 -28.15
C LYS A 113 -0.01 9.75 -27.79
N ARG A 114 -1.01 8.86 -27.97
CA ARG A 114 -0.92 7.41 -27.66
C ARG A 114 0.29 6.68 -28.24
N ASN A 115 0.83 7.12 -29.38
CA ASN A 115 1.99 6.47 -30.01
C ASN A 115 3.27 6.55 -29.16
N HIS A 116 3.39 7.53 -28.26
CA HIS A 116 4.54 7.64 -27.36
C HIS A 116 4.48 6.66 -26.19
N LEU A 117 3.31 6.09 -25.88
CA LEU A 117 3.15 5.13 -24.79
C LEU A 117 4.03 3.90 -25.00
N HIS A 118 4.09 3.38 -26.22
CA HIS A 118 4.89 2.18 -26.52
C HIS A 118 6.39 2.42 -26.34
N LEU A 119 6.87 3.64 -26.64
CA LEU A 119 8.26 4.02 -26.43
C LEU A 119 8.60 4.05 -24.93
N ILE A 120 7.74 4.69 -24.13
CA ILE A 120 7.90 4.74 -22.68
C ILE A 120 7.86 3.34 -22.07
N GLU A 121 6.87 2.53 -22.43
CA GLU A 121 6.76 1.14 -21.96
C GLU A 121 8.03 0.35 -22.28
N LYS A 122 8.62 0.55 -23.47
CA LYS A 122 9.87 -0.09 -23.86
C LYS A 122 11.05 0.39 -23.00
N MET A 123 11.21 1.71 -22.82
CA MET A 123 12.29 2.29 -22.01
C MET A 123 12.22 1.81 -20.55
N VAL A 124 11.01 1.70 -19.99
CA VAL A 124 10.84 1.19 -18.62
C VAL A 124 11.17 -0.30 -18.55
N LYS A 125 10.71 -1.12 -19.51
CA LYS A 125 11.00 -2.57 -19.55
C LYS A 125 12.48 -2.92 -19.73
N GLU A 126 13.26 -2.05 -20.35
CA GLU A 126 14.71 -2.23 -20.48
C GLU A 126 15.43 -2.13 -19.13
N LYS A 127 14.81 -1.46 -18.15
CA LYS A 127 15.40 -1.11 -16.85
C LYS A 127 14.75 -1.84 -15.68
N GLU A 128 13.44 -2.03 -15.74
CA GLU A 128 12.64 -2.68 -14.71
C GLU A 128 11.94 -3.92 -15.21
N LYS A 129 12.08 -5.01 -14.44
CA LYS A 129 11.44 -6.29 -14.75
C LYS A 129 9.96 -6.27 -14.39
N CYS A 130 9.60 -5.57 -13.32
CA CYS A 130 8.25 -5.54 -12.76
C CYS A 130 7.81 -4.09 -12.48
N PHE A 131 6.63 -3.71 -12.97
CA PHE A 131 6.02 -2.42 -12.68
C PHE A 131 4.53 -2.40 -13.00
N LEU A 132 3.82 -1.43 -12.43
CA LEU A 132 2.42 -1.14 -12.73
C LEU A 132 2.32 0.06 -13.66
N GLU A 133 1.75 -0.13 -14.85
CA GLU A 133 1.38 0.95 -15.75
C GLU A 133 -0.09 1.35 -15.52
N ILE A 134 -0.34 2.64 -15.32
CA ILE A 134 -1.67 3.23 -15.15
C ILE A 134 -1.86 4.30 -16.20
N ILE A 135 -2.81 4.11 -17.10
CA ILE A 135 -3.16 5.07 -18.15
C ILE A 135 -4.45 5.78 -17.73
N LEU A 136 -4.32 7.08 -17.49
CA LEU A 136 -5.41 7.99 -17.18
C LEU A 136 -5.91 8.65 -18.47
N ASN A 137 -7.15 8.34 -18.82
CA ASN A 137 -7.92 9.10 -19.81
C ASN A 137 -9.11 9.75 -19.09
N GLU A 138 -9.66 10.84 -19.65
CA GLU A 138 -10.77 11.61 -19.06
C GLU A 138 -11.87 10.71 -18.45
N ASN A 139 -12.26 9.67 -19.19
CA ASN A 139 -13.36 8.78 -18.78
C ASN A 139 -12.93 7.38 -18.31
N HIS A 140 -11.70 6.95 -18.56
CA HIS A 140 -11.28 5.56 -18.28
C HIS A 140 -9.89 5.50 -17.67
N ILE A 141 -9.76 4.64 -16.64
CA ILE A 141 -8.48 4.25 -16.08
C ILE A 141 -8.20 2.85 -16.57
N LYS A 142 -7.06 2.65 -17.19
CA LYS A 142 -6.59 1.33 -17.60
C LYS A 142 -5.31 1.03 -16.82
N THR A 143 -5.28 -0.12 -16.16
CA THR A 143 -4.08 -0.60 -15.48
C THR A 143 -3.52 -1.80 -16.22
N LYS A 144 -2.20 -1.98 -16.14
CA LYS A 144 -1.49 -3.11 -16.70
C LYS A 144 -0.32 -3.44 -15.80
N PHE A 145 -0.37 -4.62 -15.17
CA PHE A 145 0.76 -5.11 -14.39
C PHE A 145 1.71 -5.89 -15.30
N ILE A 146 2.98 -5.50 -15.28
CA ILE A 146 4.01 -6.02 -16.18
C ILE A 146 5.06 -6.74 -15.33
N GLY A 147 5.50 -7.91 -15.77
CA GLY A 147 6.65 -8.61 -15.19
C GLY A 147 6.35 -9.77 -14.24
N ILE A 148 5.12 -9.88 -13.75
CA ILE A 148 4.67 -10.94 -12.83
C ILE A 148 3.32 -11.47 -13.32
N ASP A 149 3.12 -12.79 -13.28
CA ASP A 149 1.80 -13.36 -13.50
C ASP A 149 0.91 -13.00 -12.31
N GLU A 150 -0.19 -12.29 -12.56
CA GLU A 150 -1.15 -11.90 -11.53
C GLU A 150 -1.76 -13.10 -10.76
N LYS A 151 -1.60 -14.33 -11.25
CA LYS A 151 -2.01 -15.55 -10.55
C LYS A 151 -1.01 -16.00 -9.48
N GLU A 152 0.23 -15.53 -9.54
CA GLU A 152 1.31 -15.89 -8.62
C GLU A 152 1.36 -14.96 -7.40
N ILE A 153 0.58 -13.87 -7.41
CA ILE A 153 0.56 -12.87 -6.35
C ILE A 153 -0.52 -13.21 -5.32
N ASN A 154 -0.14 -13.25 -4.05
CA ASN A 154 -1.11 -13.28 -2.95
C ASN A 154 -1.65 -11.85 -2.73
N LEU A 155 -2.95 -11.65 -2.98
CA LEU A 155 -3.67 -10.38 -2.80
C LEU A 155 -4.64 -10.41 -1.61
N ASP A 156 -4.50 -11.38 -0.69
CA ASP A 156 -5.47 -11.63 0.39
C ASP A 156 -5.56 -10.44 1.36
N LEU A 157 -4.42 -9.78 1.66
CA LEU A 157 -4.36 -8.58 2.48
C LEU A 157 -5.12 -7.44 1.82
N GLU A 158 -4.82 -7.17 0.55
CA GLU A 158 -5.40 -6.08 -0.20
C GLU A 158 -6.92 -6.27 -0.34
N GLU A 159 -7.36 -7.47 -0.69
CA GLU A 159 -8.78 -7.81 -0.71
C GLU A 159 -9.45 -7.60 0.66
N MET A 160 -8.82 -8.08 1.73
CA MET A 160 -9.33 -7.92 3.09
C MET A 160 -9.48 -6.44 3.46
N ILE A 161 -8.48 -5.61 3.17
CA ILE A 161 -8.51 -4.17 3.45
C ILE A 161 -9.72 -3.54 2.75
N PHE A 162 -9.86 -3.71 1.43
CA PHE A 162 -10.97 -3.14 0.67
C PHE A 162 -12.34 -3.64 1.13
N ARG A 163 -12.44 -4.91 1.56
CA ARG A 163 -13.64 -5.47 2.17
C ARG A 163 -13.96 -4.77 3.50
N LYS A 164 -12.99 -4.69 4.43
CA LYS A 164 -13.16 -4.01 5.73
C LYS A 164 -13.60 -2.56 5.57
N ILE A 165 -13.04 -1.83 4.61
CA ILE A 165 -13.42 -0.44 4.33
C ILE A 165 -14.87 -0.34 3.89
N THR A 166 -15.31 -1.24 3.00
CA THR A 166 -16.68 -1.23 2.48
C THR A 166 -17.67 -1.53 3.60
N GLU A 167 -17.47 -2.64 4.32
CA GLU A 167 -18.36 -3.11 5.38
C GLU A 167 -18.42 -2.16 6.57
N ASN A 168 -17.25 -1.70 7.07
CA ASN A 168 -17.19 -0.83 8.25
C ASN A 168 -17.73 0.57 7.95
N ALA A 169 -17.49 1.10 6.74
CA ALA A 169 -18.05 2.39 6.35
C ALA A 169 -19.59 2.32 6.24
N GLU A 170 -20.13 1.28 5.60
CA GLU A 170 -21.58 1.10 5.49
C GLU A 170 -22.24 0.93 6.85
N ASN A 171 -21.65 0.11 7.73
CA ASN A 171 -22.14 -0.07 9.10
C ASN A 171 -22.13 1.24 9.90
N SER A 172 -21.10 2.07 9.73
CA SER A 172 -20.97 3.36 10.43
C SER A 172 -22.02 4.36 9.94
N ILE A 173 -22.22 4.46 8.63
CA ILE A 173 -23.23 5.34 8.01
C ILE A 173 -24.64 4.91 8.37
N ASN A 174 -24.95 3.60 8.33
CA ASN A 174 -26.28 3.11 8.69
C ASN A 174 -26.62 3.40 10.16
N LYS A 175 -25.63 3.28 11.06
CA LYS A 175 -25.80 3.67 12.47
C LYS A 175 -26.07 5.17 12.60
N MET A 176 -25.33 6.03 11.91
CA MET A 176 -25.51 7.48 11.93
C MET A 176 -26.87 7.89 11.37
N LYS A 177 -27.28 7.35 10.21
CA LYS A 177 -28.60 7.59 9.61
C LYS A 177 -29.72 7.23 10.57
N ARG A 178 -29.61 6.09 11.27
CA ARG A 178 -30.60 5.68 12.28
C ARG A 178 -30.67 6.68 13.44
N VAL A 179 -29.53 7.10 13.98
CA VAL A 179 -29.48 8.06 15.09
C VAL A 179 -30.09 9.40 14.67
N VAL A 180 -29.73 9.93 13.50
CA VAL A 180 -30.28 11.21 13.01
C VAL A 180 -31.76 11.10 12.70
N HIS A 181 -32.20 10.01 12.06
CA HIS A 181 -33.61 9.77 11.80
C HIS A 181 -34.43 9.74 13.10
N GLU A 182 -33.96 9.04 14.14
CA GLU A 182 -34.62 9.02 15.46
C GLU A 182 -34.76 10.43 16.06
N GLN A 183 -33.78 11.32 15.86
CA GLN A 183 -33.85 12.71 16.33
C GLN A 183 -34.81 13.56 15.50
N ILE A 184 -34.85 13.38 14.18
CA ILE A 184 -35.78 14.06 13.27
C ILE A 184 -37.22 13.70 13.64
N THR A 185 -37.52 12.41 13.81
CA THR A 185 -38.87 11.93 14.16
C THR A 185 -39.31 12.46 15.52
N LYS A 186 -38.43 12.50 16.51
CA LYS A 186 -38.75 13.03 17.86
C LYS A 186 -39.09 14.53 17.87
N ASN A 187 -38.53 15.30 16.94
CA ASN A 187 -38.65 16.76 16.93
C ASN A 187 -39.58 17.28 15.82
N GLU A 188 -40.37 16.39 15.18
CA GLU A 188 -41.35 16.75 14.14
C GLU A 188 -40.79 17.64 13.02
N VAL A 189 -39.53 17.41 12.64
CA VAL A 189 -38.84 18.20 11.62
C VAL A 189 -39.51 17.96 10.25
N ASN A 190 -39.70 19.04 9.49
CA ASN A 190 -40.35 19.02 8.18
C ASN A 190 -39.70 17.98 7.23
N ASN A 191 -40.54 17.12 6.65
CA ASN A 191 -40.16 16.09 5.68
C ASN A 191 -39.34 16.61 4.49
N GLY A 192 -39.49 17.90 4.11
CA GLY A 192 -38.72 18.51 3.02
C GLY A 192 -37.22 18.68 3.31
N LEU A 193 -36.79 18.60 4.57
CA LEU A 193 -35.35 18.65 4.96
C LEU A 193 -34.77 17.26 5.25
N LEU A 194 -35.61 16.23 5.27
CA LEU A 194 -35.27 14.90 5.74
C LEU A 194 -34.19 14.25 4.85
N ASP A 195 -34.33 14.38 3.53
CA ASP A 195 -33.36 13.85 2.57
C ASP A 195 -31.99 14.54 2.69
N SER A 196 -31.97 15.86 2.91
CA SER A 196 -30.72 16.61 3.08
C SER A 196 -30.03 16.30 4.41
N LEU A 197 -30.79 16.05 5.49
CA LEU A 197 -30.23 15.68 6.80
C LEU A 197 -29.76 14.21 6.85
N LEU A 198 -30.23 13.37 5.93
CA LEU A 198 -29.81 11.97 5.78
C LEU A 198 -28.85 11.74 4.61
N ASP A 199 -28.42 12.80 3.94
CA ASP A 199 -27.31 12.73 2.98
C ASP A 199 -25.99 12.72 3.77
N PHE A 200 -25.33 11.56 3.74
CA PHE A 200 -24.05 11.32 4.41
C PHE A 200 -22.94 10.99 3.41
N GLU A 201 -23.05 11.38 2.14
CA GLU A 201 -22.09 10.99 1.11
C GLU A 201 -20.69 11.58 1.35
N ILE A 202 -20.59 12.77 1.95
CA ILE A 202 -19.30 13.39 2.31
C ILE A 202 -18.68 12.64 3.50
N GLU A 203 -19.47 12.38 4.55
CA GLU A 203 -19.05 11.65 5.73
C GLU A 203 -18.63 10.23 5.37
N LYS A 204 -19.35 9.56 4.46
CA LYS A 204 -19.02 8.22 3.97
C LYS A 204 -17.65 8.20 3.31
N LYS A 205 -17.32 9.22 2.54
CA LYS A 205 -16.00 9.37 1.89
C LYS A 205 -14.87 9.53 2.91
N GLU A 206 -15.06 10.40 3.90
CA GLU A 206 -14.07 10.61 4.97
C GLU A 206 -13.90 9.38 5.85
N ILE A 207 -15.00 8.70 6.21
CA ILE A 207 -14.96 7.45 6.97
C ILE A 207 -14.19 6.37 6.21
N LYS A 208 -14.45 6.19 4.90
CA LYS A 208 -13.71 5.24 4.06
C LYS A 208 -12.21 5.53 4.07
N LYS A 209 -11.81 6.79 3.91
CA LYS A 209 -10.42 7.23 3.95
C LYS A 209 -9.77 6.93 5.31
N ASN A 210 -10.44 7.28 6.40
CA ASN A 210 -9.92 7.06 7.75
C ASN A 210 -9.76 5.57 8.08
N ILE A 211 -10.73 4.73 7.69
CA ILE A 211 -10.62 3.28 7.87
C ILE A 211 -9.46 2.73 7.03
N PHE A 212 -9.33 3.16 5.77
CA PHE A 212 -8.25 2.72 4.89
C PHE A 212 -6.87 3.04 5.47
N LEU A 213 -6.63 4.30 5.83
CA LEU A 213 -5.35 4.74 6.40
C LEU A 213 -5.03 4.01 7.71
N LYS A 214 -6.04 3.78 8.54
CA LYS A 214 -5.90 3.03 9.78
C LYS A 214 -5.47 1.58 9.51
N GLU A 215 -6.15 0.86 8.62
CA GLU A 215 -5.82 -0.53 8.32
C GLU A 215 -4.40 -0.69 7.73
N LEU A 216 -3.96 0.25 6.90
CA LEU A 216 -2.59 0.27 6.39
C LEU A 216 -1.56 0.56 7.49
N GLN A 217 -1.84 1.52 8.36
CA GLN A 217 -0.97 1.82 9.49
C GLN A 217 -0.88 0.63 10.45
N ASP A 218 -1.99 -0.04 10.72
CA ASP A 218 -2.06 -1.23 11.58
C ASP A 218 -1.26 -2.39 10.96
N PHE A 219 -1.40 -2.61 9.65
CA PHE A 219 -0.59 -3.59 8.90
C PHE A 219 0.90 -3.27 8.98
N TYR A 220 1.32 -2.07 8.59
CA TYR A 220 2.72 -1.65 8.63
C TYR A 220 3.32 -1.79 10.03
N SER A 221 2.59 -1.37 11.07
CA SER A 221 3.02 -1.48 12.46
C SER A 221 3.10 -2.95 12.92
N GLY A 222 2.21 -3.81 12.43
CA GLY A 222 2.28 -5.27 12.63
C GLY A 222 3.52 -5.88 11.97
N ALA A 223 3.75 -5.57 10.69
CA ALA A 223 4.91 -6.04 9.94
C ALA A 223 6.23 -5.55 10.55
N LYS A 224 6.31 -4.30 11.00
CA LYS A 224 7.49 -3.75 11.70
C LYS A 224 7.77 -4.49 13.02
N ARG A 225 6.73 -4.85 13.77
CA ARG A 225 6.88 -5.68 14.98
C ARG A 225 7.37 -7.09 14.62
N ALA A 226 6.81 -7.69 13.57
CA ALA A 226 7.26 -8.99 13.08
C ALA A 226 8.74 -8.93 12.68
N PHE A 227 9.14 -7.92 11.91
CA PHE A 227 10.53 -7.67 11.53
C PHE A 227 11.46 -7.66 12.73
N PHE A 228 11.15 -6.92 13.80
CA PHE A 228 12.00 -6.88 15.00
C PHE A 228 12.06 -8.21 15.76
N ILE A 229 10.94 -8.94 15.85
CA ILE A 229 10.90 -10.25 16.51
C ILE A 229 11.77 -11.23 15.71
N LEU A 230 11.56 -11.31 14.40
CA LEU A 230 12.28 -12.20 13.50
C LEU A 230 13.77 -11.86 13.43
N SER A 231 14.13 -10.58 13.42
CA SER A 231 15.53 -10.14 13.50
C SER A 231 16.21 -10.65 14.77
N LYS A 232 15.53 -10.63 15.92
CA LYS A 232 16.07 -11.17 17.18
C LYS A 232 16.24 -12.68 17.13
N LEU A 233 15.26 -13.40 16.58
CA LEU A 233 15.37 -14.85 16.40
C LEU A 233 16.51 -15.21 15.42
N ASN A 234 16.68 -14.43 14.36
CA ASN A 234 17.79 -14.62 13.41
C ASN A 234 19.16 -14.41 14.08
N LEU A 235 19.27 -13.41 14.97
CA LEU A 235 20.49 -13.20 15.76
C LEU A 235 20.80 -14.39 16.68
N LEU A 236 19.79 -14.99 17.31
CA LEU A 236 19.96 -16.20 18.13
C LEU A 236 20.44 -17.38 17.26
N ASN A 237 19.87 -17.56 16.07
CA ASN A 237 20.32 -18.59 15.12
C ASN A 237 21.79 -18.37 14.71
N ASN A 238 22.20 -17.12 14.47
CA ASN A 238 23.60 -16.78 14.18
C ASN A 238 24.55 -17.08 15.35
N MET A 239 24.02 -17.12 16.58
CA MET A 239 24.73 -17.57 17.78
C MET A 239 24.62 -19.08 18.03
N GLN A 240 24.18 -19.86 17.04
CA GLN A 240 23.97 -21.32 17.09
C GLN A 240 22.90 -21.77 18.10
N ILE A 241 21.94 -20.88 18.44
CA ILE A 241 20.76 -21.20 19.24
C ILE A 241 19.58 -21.39 18.29
N ASP A 242 19.20 -22.64 18.01
CA ASP A 242 18.08 -22.96 17.11
C ASP A 242 16.77 -22.35 17.63
N SER A 243 16.35 -21.28 16.97
CA SER A 243 15.27 -20.40 17.37
C SER A 243 14.32 -20.23 16.19
N LYS A 244 13.12 -20.75 16.35
CA LYS A 244 12.03 -20.63 15.37
C LYS A 244 10.75 -20.22 16.07
N ILE A 245 9.78 -19.74 15.30
CA ILE A 245 8.49 -19.30 15.83
C ILE A 245 7.35 -19.84 14.96
N GLY A 246 6.27 -20.29 15.61
CA GLY A 246 5.06 -20.68 14.90
C GLY A 246 4.38 -19.46 14.24
N SER A 247 3.93 -19.63 12.99
CA SER A 247 3.26 -18.55 12.24
C SER A 247 2.08 -17.93 13.00
N LYS A 248 1.24 -18.75 13.65
CA LYS A 248 0.13 -18.27 14.49
C LYS A 248 0.63 -17.46 15.69
N THR A 249 1.62 -17.95 16.42
CA THR A 249 2.20 -17.27 17.59
C THR A 249 2.68 -15.87 17.22
N LEU A 250 3.38 -15.75 16.08
CA LEU A 250 3.86 -14.47 15.57
C LEU A 250 2.70 -13.53 15.22
N LEU A 251 1.71 -13.99 14.44
CA LEU A 251 0.53 -13.19 14.05
C LEU A 251 -0.27 -12.70 15.28
N GLU A 252 -0.37 -13.51 16.33
CA GLU A 252 -0.99 -13.10 17.59
C GLU A 252 -0.17 -12.04 18.33
N THR A 253 1.14 -12.21 18.39
CA THR A 253 2.06 -11.29 19.09
C THR A 253 2.11 -9.92 18.43
N ILE A 254 2.06 -9.87 17.09
CA ILE A 254 1.96 -8.60 16.35
C ILE A 254 0.53 -8.07 16.28
N ASN A 255 -0.45 -8.73 16.91
CA ASN A 255 -1.86 -8.34 16.91
C ASN A 255 -2.41 -8.11 15.48
N TYR A 256 -2.07 -9.00 14.54
CA TYR A 256 -2.53 -8.92 13.15
C TYR A 256 -2.79 -10.32 12.61
N LYS A 257 -3.99 -10.86 12.90
CA LYS A 257 -4.30 -12.30 12.75
C LYS A 257 -4.95 -12.67 11.41
N ASP A 258 -5.45 -11.69 10.68
CA ASP A 258 -6.37 -11.91 9.55
C ASP A 258 -5.66 -12.14 8.20
N VAL A 259 -4.33 -12.23 8.19
CA VAL A 259 -3.52 -12.25 6.96
C VAL A 259 -2.51 -13.40 6.97
N PRO A 260 -2.27 -14.07 5.83
CA PRO A 260 -1.26 -15.11 5.72
C PRO A 260 0.13 -14.62 6.14
N ILE A 261 0.90 -15.47 6.81
CA ILE A 261 2.26 -15.11 7.25
C ILE A 261 3.16 -14.80 6.06
N GLU A 262 2.96 -15.49 4.95
CA GLU A 262 3.68 -15.33 3.69
C GLU A 262 3.56 -13.89 3.17
N ARG A 263 2.39 -13.26 3.32
CA ARG A 263 2.18 -11.87 2.89
C ARG A 263 2.95 -10.88 3.77
N ILE A 264 3.07 -11.15 5.07
CA ILE A 264 3.90 -10.35 6.00
C ILE A 264 5.38 -10.52 5.67
N LEU A 265 5.84 -11.75 5.45
CA LEU A 265 7.24 -12.01 5.07
C LEU A 265 7.59 -11.35 3.73
N SER A 266 6.70 -11.44 2.73
CA SER A 266 6.86 -10.76 1.44
C SER A 266 6.96 -9.25 1.61
N PHE A 267 6.10 -8.64 2.43
CA PHE A 267 6.20 -7.22 2.73
C PHE A 267 7.52 -6.88 3.43
N ILE A 268 7.95 -7.71 4.40
CA ILE A 268 9.21 -7.48 5.12
C ILE A 268 10.41 -7.51 4.17
N LEU A 269 10.45 -8.49 3.28
CA LEU A 269 11.49 -8.61 2.26
C LEU A 269 11.53 -7.37 1.36
N ASN A 270 10.36 -6.87 0.93
CA ASN A 270 10.29 -5.70 0.05
C ASN A 270 10.56 -4.37 0.78
N GLU A 271 10.23 -4.28 2.07
CA GLU A 271 10.38 -3.05 2.86
C GLU A 271 11.76 -2.91 3.54
N TRP A 272 12.34 -4.03 3.99
CA TRP A 272 13.61 -4.07 4.73
C TRP A 272 14.71 -4.92 4.07
N GLY A 273 14.42 -5.68 3.02
CA GLY A 273 15.43 -6.50 2.32
C GLY A 273 15.81 -7.80 3.03
N GLU A 274 15.08 -8.18 4.08
CA GLU A 274 15.41 -9.35 4.92
C GLU A 274 14.44 -10.51 4.66
N ASP A 275 14.99 -11.70 4.40
CA ASP A 275 14.22 -12.94 4.25
C ASP A 275 14.29 -13.77 5.55
N PHE A 276 13.13 -13.96 6.19
CA PHE A 276 12.99 -14.73 7.43
C PHE A 276 12.21 -16.04 7.23
N SER A 277 12.03 -16.49 5.99
CA SER A 277 11.25 -17.69 5.69
C SER A 277 11.76 -18.95 6.39
N ASN A 278 13.07 -19.02 6.66
CA ASN A 278 13.74 -20.11 7.37
C ASN A 278 13.46 -20.16 8.88
N ILE A 279 12.96 -19.08 9.49
CA ILE A 279 12.72 -18.95 10.93
C ILE A 279 11.26 -19.30 11.28
N ILE A 280 10.37 -19.41 10.29
CA ILE A 280 8.97 -19.75 10.51
C ILE A 280 8.77 -21.27 10.56
N GLU A 281 8.17 -21.74 11.65
CA GLU A 281 7.71 -23.13 11.78
C GLU A 281 6.26 -23.28 11.32
N ASN A 282 6.06 -24.10 10.29
CA ASN A 282 4.72 -24.40 9.74
C ASN A 282 4.05 -25.64 10.37
N THR A 283 4.57 -26.17 11.48
CA THR A 283 4.02 -27.37 12.13
C THR A 283 3.08 -27.04 13.29
N LYS A 284 1.90 -27.71 13.32
CA LYS A 284 0.89 -27.61 14.41
C LYS A 284 1.43 -27.86 15.83
N LEU A 285 2.58 -28.55 15.97
CA LEU A 285 3.21 -28.87 17.26
C LEU A 285 3.95 -27.68 17.89
N ALA A 286 4.49 -26.76 17.07
CA ALA A 286 5.18 -25.55 17.53
C ALA A 286 4.25 -24.67 18.40
N PHE A 287 2.99 -24.57 17.99
CA PHE A 287 1.95 -23.81 18.69
C PHE A 287 1.69 -24.28 20.12
N ILE A 288 1.83 -25.58 20.41
CA ILE A 288 1.63 -26.10 21.77
C ILE A 288 2.84 -25.75 22.65
N GLY A 289 4.06 -25.83 22.09
CA GLY A 289 5.30 -25.43 22.77
C GLY A 289 5.34 -23.94 23.11
N ASP A 290 5.08 -23.08 22.11
CA ASP A 290 5.06 -21.62 22.26
C ASP A 290 4.00 -21.17 23.27
N LYS A 291 2.80 -21.76 23.20
CA LYS A 291 1.71 -21.42 24.11
C LYS A 291 2.02 -21.82 25.55
N ILE A 292 2.62 -22.99 25.77
CA ILE A 292 3.06 -23.42 27.10
C ILE A 292 4.10 -22.42 27.64
N GLN A 293 5.14 -22.07 26.86
CA GLN A 293 6.15 -21.09 27.29
C GLN A 293 5.55 -19.70 27.59
N SER A 294 4.55 -19.24 26.83
CA SER A 294 3.88 -17.96 27.07
C SER A 294 3.05 -17.91 28.36
N PHE A 295 2.72 -19.06 28.97
CA PHE A 295 2.05 -19.14 30.27
C PHE A 295 3.02 -19.24 31.46
N TRP A 296 4.32 -19.42 31.21
CA TRP A 296 5.36 -19.48 32.25
C TRP A 296 6.16 -18.17 32.37
N GLY A 297 5.70 -17.10 31.72
CA GLY A 297 6.16 -15.71 31.88
C GLY A 297 5.10 -14.85 32.55
#